data_AF-A0A1E4JDZ8-F1
#
_entry.id   AF-A0A1E4JDZ8-F1
#
_cell.length_a   1.000
_cell.length_b   1.000
_cell.length_c   1.000
_cell.angle_alpha   90.00
_cell.angle_beta   90.00
_cell.angle_gamma   90.00
#
_symmetry.space_group_name_H-M   'P 1'
#
loop_
_entity.id
_entity.type
_entity.pdbx_description
1 polymer ?
#
loop_
_entity_poly.entity_id
_entity_poly.type
_entity_poly.pdbx_seq_one_letter_code
_entity_poly.pdbx_strand_id
1 'polypeptide(L)' 'MGAAPRQERMNMMLEYLRLVLAESGIAAVNVTTLDETYEEAVLVAVDRLGIVLAVKQEHVALGLPWDRVLRIEIEE' A
#
# COMPACT_ATOMS: atom_id res chain seq x y z
N MET A 1 3.54 -11.92 -28.10
CA MET A 1 4.31 -11.42 -26.95
C MET A 1 3.77 -10.04 -26.61
N GLY A 2 3.05 -9.86 -25.50
CA GLY A 2 2.32 -8.60 -25.28
C GLY A 2 1.74 -8.44 -23.88
N ALA A 3 2.52 -8.75 -22.84
CA ALA A 3 2.15 -8.50 -21.43
C ALA A 3 2.93 -7.33 -20.80
N ALA A 4 3.71 -6.58 -21.59
CA ALA A 4 4.81 -5.78 -21.07
C ALA A 4 4.44 -4.53 -20.23
N PRO A 5 3.51 -3.62 -20.66
CA PRO A 5 3.49 -2.29 -20.05
C PRO A 5 2.79 -2.19 -18.69
N ARG A 6 1.85 -3.10 -18.39
CA ARG A 6 1.06 -3.05 -17.15
C ARG A 6 1.73 -3.84 -16.04
N GLN A 7 2.31 -4.99 -16.37
CA GLN A 7 3.01 -5.85 -15.42
C GLN A 7 4.31 -5.18 -14.95
N GLU A 8 5.07 -4.56 -15.85
CA GLU A 8 6.29 -3.81 -15.50
C GLU A 8 5.99 -2.63 -14.58
N ARG A 9 4.92 -1.86 -14.87
CA ARG A 9 4.47 -0.76 -14.00
C ARG A 9 4.07 -1.22 -12.60
N MET A 10 3.34 -2.34 -12.51
CA MET A 10 2.98 -2.92 -11.22
C MET A 10 4.22 -3.37 -10.44
N ASN A 11 5.16 -4.03 -11.10
CA ASN A 11 6.40 -4.47 -10.46
C ASN A 11 7.22 -3.28 -9.94
N MET A 12 7.36 -2.20 -10.72
CA MET A 12 8.04 -0.97 -10.28
C MET A 12 7.35 -0.33 -9.06
N MET A 13 6.01 -0.29 -9.04
CA MET A 13 5.25 0.26 -7.91
C MET A 13 5.45 -0.57 -6.63
N LEU A 14 5.39 -1.90 -6.76
CA LEU A 14 5.63 -2.81 -5.62
C LEU A 14 7.05 -2.68 -5.07
N GLU A 15 8.03 -2.51 -5.96
CA GLU A 15 9.43 -2.34 -5.57
C GLU A 15 9.68 -0.99 -4.91
N TYR A 16 9.09 0.09 -5.41
CA TYR A 16 9.12 1.40 -4.77
C TYR A 16 8.53 1.36 -3.35
N LEU A 17 7.34 0.78 -3.19
CA LEU A 17 6.70 0.66 -1.87
C LEU A 17 7.53 -0.17 -0.89
N ARG A 18 8.21 -1.22 -1.38
CA ARG A 18 9.13 -2.03 -0.56
C ARG A 18 10.36 -1.24 -0.12
N LEU A 19 10.92 -0.40 -0.99
CA LEU A 19 12.05 0.47 -0.64
C LEU A 19 11.65 1.49 0.42
N VAL A 20 10.50 2.14 0.26
CA VAL A 20 9.96 3.09 1.25
C VAL A 20 9.79 2.42 2.62
N LEU A 21 9.25 1.19 2.66
CA LEU A 21 9.13 0.41 3.89
C LEU A 21 10.49 0.07 4.53
N ALA A 22 11.50 -0.23 3.72
CA ALA A 22 12.83 -0.58 4.20
C ALA A 22 13.60 0.63 4.75
N GLU A 23 13.41 1.82 4.17
CA GLU A 23 14.13 3.04 4.55
C GLU A 23 13.48 3.79 5.72
N SER A 24 12.15 3.90 5.75
CA SER A 24 11.46 4.78 6.70
C SER A 24 11.14 4.12 8.05
N GLY A 25 11.25 2.80 8.17
CA GLY A 25 10.92 2.02 9.39
C GLY A 25 9.43 1.99 9.75
N ILE A 26 8.71 3.10 9.54
CA ILE A 26 7.27 3.31 9.68
C ILE A 26 6.85 4.37 8.65
N ALA A 27 6.26 3.95 7.53
CA ALA A 27 5.65 4.88 6.58
C ALA A 27 4.18 5.12 6.97
N ALA A 28 3.85 6.34 7.40
CA ALA A 28 2.47 6.75 7.56
C ALA A 28 1.88 7.02 6.17
N VAL A 29 0.72 6.41 5.90
CA VAL A 29 0.06 6.49 4.61
C VAL A 29 -1.42 6.74 4.81
N ASN A 30 -1.99 7.52 3.89
CA ASN A 30 -3.43 7.67 3.77
C ASN A 30 -3.91 6.71 2.68
N VAL A 31 -4.86 5.85 3.01
CA VAL A 31 -5.40 4.84 2.08
C VAL A 31 -6.90 5.04 1.93
N THR A 32 -7.32 5.31 0.69
CA THR A 32 -8.73 5.41 0.33
C THR A 32 -9.18 4.14 -0.36
N THR A 33 -10.20 3.50 0.20
CA THR A 33 -10.89 2.35 -0.38
C THR A 33 -12.24 2.77 -0.96
N LEU A 34 -13.00 1.81 -1.49
CA LEU A 34 -14.36 2.06 -1.98
C LEU A 34 -15.34 2.44 -0.85
N ASP A 35 -15.13 1.90 0.35
CA ASP A 35 -16.11 1.98 1.44
C ASP A 35 -15.66 2.95 2.55
N GLU A 36 -14.35 3.13 2.73
CA GLU A 36 -13.78 3.96 3.80
C GLU A 36 -12.38 4.53 3.48
N THR A 37 -11.96 5.50 4.28
CA THR A 37 -10.63 6.10 4.25
C THR A 37 -9.90 5.83 5.56
N TYR A 38 -8.66 5.38 5.47
CA TYR A 38 -7.75 5.18 6.60
C TYR A 38 -6.69 6.26 6.61
N GLU A 39 -6.76 7.15 7.58
CA GLU A 39 -5.78 8.23 7.76
C GLU A 39 -4.67 7.80 8.73
N GLU A 40 -3.44 8.29 8.48
CA GLU A 40 -2.25 8.03 9.31
C GLU A 40 -1.98 6.53 9.59
N ALA A 41 -2.46 5.65 8.70
CA ALA A 41 -2.24 4.22 8.83
C ALA A 41 -0.76 3.90 8.58
N VAL A 42 -0.21 2.92 9.30
CA VAL A 42 1.16 2.49 9.04
C VAL A 42 1.15 1.40 7.99
N LEU A 43 1.86 1.61 6.88
CA LEU A 43 2.10 0.55 5.91
C LEU A 43 3.05 -0.49 6.54
N VAL A 44 2.61 -1.75 6.58
CA VAL A 44 3.35 -2.85 7.22
C VAL A 44 3.96 -3.79 6.18
N ALA A 45 3.18 -4.14 5.16
CA ALA A 45 3.62 -5.05 4.10
C ALA A 45 2.92 -4.74 2.79
N VAL A 46 3.60 -5.05 1.69
CA VAL A 46 3.09 -4.89 0.32
C VAL A 46 3.55 -6.07 -0.53
N ASP A 47 2.60 -6.70 -1.22
CA ASP A 47 2.87 -7.79 -2.14
C ASP A 47 1.95 -7.79 -3.37
N ARG A 48 1.95 -8.89 -4.12
CA ARG A 48 1.14 -9.02 -5.34
C ARG A 48 -0.36 -9.17 -5.07
N LEU A 49 -0.75 -9.48 -3.85
CA LEU A 49 -2.14 -9.67 -3.44
C LEU A 49 -2.74 -8.37 -2.91
N GLY A 50 -1.94 -7.55 -2.23
CA GLY A 50 -2.42 -6.28 -1.69
C GLY A 50 -1.42 -5.56 -0.78
N ILE A 51 -1.99 -4.80 0.15
CA ILE A 51 -1.27 -4.11 1.21
C ILE A 51 -1.81 -4.54 2.58
N VAL A 52 -0.93 -4.50 3.58
CA VAL A 52 -1.29 -4.64 4.99
C VAL A 52 -1.00 -3.32 5.70
N LEU A 53 -2.02 -2.79 6.35
CA LEU A 53 -1.96 -1.58 7.15
C LEU A 53 -2.11 -1.92 8.63
N ALA A 54 -1.37 -1.24 9.49
CA ALA A 54 -1.63 -1.20 10.92
C ALA A 54 -2.31 0.12 11.27
N VAL A 55 -3.54 0.03 11.79
CA VAL A 55 -4.31 1.19 12.26
C VAL A 55 -4.08 1.31 13.76
N LYS A 56 -3.17 2.21 14.14
CA LYS A 56 -2.72 2.34 15.55
C LYS A 56 -3.86 2.64 16.51
N GLN A 57 -4.82 3.48 16.09
CA GLN A 57 -5.93 3.91 16.95
C GLN A 57 -6.85 2.76 17.35
N GLU A 58 -6.98 1.76 16.47
CA GLU A 58 -7.90 0.63 16.66
C GLU A 58 -7.20 -0.65 17.10
N HIS A 59 -5.87 -0.66 17.19
CA HIS A 59 -5.05 -1.86 17.47
C HIS A 59 -5.36 -3.04 16.52
N VAL A 60 -5.70 -2.73 15.26
CA VAL A 60 -6.01 -3.74 14.24
C VAL A 60 -5.02 -3.67 13.07
N ALA A 61 -4.88 -4.79 12.37
CA ALA A 61 -4.21 -4.87 11.09
C ALA A 61 -5.25 -5.16 9.99
N LEU A 62 -5.18 -4.41 8.91
CA LEU A 62 -6.13 -4.50 7.79
C LEU A 62 -5.40 -4.97 6.55
N GLY A 63 -5.91 -6.04 5.94
CA GLY A 63 -5.47 -6.51 4.63
C GLY A 63 -6.36 -5.94 3.54
N LEU A 64 -5.80 -5.13 2.66
CA LEU A 64 -6.53 -4.51 1.55
C LEU A 64 -6.03 -5.09 0.21
N PRO A 65 -6.87 -5.85 -0.50
CA PRO A 65 -6.52 -6.33 -1.83
C PRO A 65 -6.54 -5.16 -2.83
N TRP A 66 -5.72 -5.26 -3.88
CA TRP A 66 -5.50 -4.16 -4.83
C TRP A 66 -6.76 -3.69 -5.57
N ASP A 67 -7.76 -4.55 -5.74
CA ASP A 67 -9.04 -4.20 -6.37
C ASP A 67 -9.91 -3.28 -5.50
N ARG A 68 -9.60 -3.17 -4.20
CA ARG A 68 -10.27 -2.29 -3.24
C ARG A 68 -9.51 -1.00 -2.97
N VAL A 69 -8.23 -0.92 -3.33
CA VAL A 69 -7.40 0.25 -3.15
C VAL A 69 -7.58 1.19 -4.34
N LEU A 70 -8.12 2.38 -4.09
CA LEU A 70 -8.32 3.38 -5.14
C LEU A 70 -7.09 4.25 -5.32
N ARG A 71 -6.48 4.66 -4.20
CA ARG A 71 -5.34 5.58 -4.18
C ARG A 71 -4.51 5.34 -2.91
N ILE A 72 -3.19 5.47 -3.06
CA ILE A 72 -2.23 5.53 -1.96
C ILE A 72 -1.50 6.87 -2.07
N GLU A 73 -1.46 7.60 -0.97
CA GLU A 73 -0.70 8.85 -0.84
C GLU A 73 0.34 8.68 0.27
N ILE A 74 1.61 8.94 -0.08
CA ILE A 74 2.75 8.88 0.84
C ILE A 74 3.20 10.32 1.05
N GLU A 75 3.15 10.79 2.28
CA GLU A 75 3.65 12.11 2.67
C GLU A 75 5.10 11.97 3.15
N GLU A 76 5.98 12.87 2.68
CA GLU A 76 7.40 12.94 3.09
C GLU A 76 7.58 13.38 4.54
#